data_AF-A0A945FCD8-F1
#
_entry.id   AF-A0A945FCD8-F1
#
_cell.length_a   1.000
_cell.length_b   1.000
_cell.length_c   1.000
_cell.angle_alpha   90.00
_cell.angle_beta   90.00
_cell.angle_gamma   90.00
#
_symmetry.space_group_name_H-M   'P 1'
#
loop_
_entity.id
_entity.type
_entity.pdbx_description
1 polymer ?
#
loop_
_entity_poly.entity_id
_entity_poly.type
_entity_poly.pdbx_seq_one_letter_code
_entity_poly.pdbx_strand_id
1 'polypeptide(L)'
;MEKLNHHQWHIFWVTCAVVAFAIVCRLWVLLPLYADSSVRASSQTLILATATREGWLLSGITIDDITDDHIRVLYRSYLRGEDPVTCHNISFTTGKRTSCDDF
;
A
#
# COMPACT_ATOMS: atom_id res chain seq x y z
N MET A 1 -9.91 -0.73 -46.17
CA MET A 1 -10.27 -0.91 -44.74
C MET A 1 -9.03 -1.29 -43.91
N GLU A 2 -7.86 -0.70 -44.17
CA GLU A 2 -6.59 -1.14 -43.54
C GLU A 2 -6.03 -0.13 -42.51
N LYS A 3 -6.38 1.16 -42.67
CA LYS A 3 -5.93 2.23 -41.76
C LYS A 3 -6.65 2.24 -40.40
N LEU A 4 -7.85 1.66 -40.32
CA LEU A 4 -8.61 1.59 -39.05
C LEU A 4 -7.92 0.63 -38.06
N ASN A 5 -7.37 -0.48 -38.56
CA ASN A 5 -6.70 -1.51 -37.77
C ASN A 5 -5.42 -0.97 -37.09
N HIS A 6 -4.62 -0.18 -37.82
CA HIS A 6 -3.38 0.37 -37.27
C HIS A 6 -3.63 1.38 -36.14
N HIS A 7 -4.62 2.28 -36.28
CA HIS A 7 -4.95 3.22 -35.21
C HIS A 7 -5.52 2.53 -33.97
N GLN A 8 -6.39 1.53 -34.15
CA GLN A 8 -6.92 0.74 -33.03
C GLN A 8 -5.81 -0.03 -32.30
N TRP A 9 -4.84 -0.57 -33.04
CA TRP A 9 -3.68 -1.25 -32.47
C TRP A 9 -2.76 -0.30 -31.69
N HIS A 10 -2.50 0.91 -32.20
CA HIS A 10 -1.73 1.93 -31.48
C HIS A 10 -2.44 2.37 -30.20
N ILE A 11 -3.75 2.61 -30.25
CA ILE A 11 -4.53 2.98 -29.06
C ILE A 11 -4.47 1.85 -28.02
N PHE A 12 -4.58 0.59 -28.44
CA PHE A 12 -4.46 -0.56 -27.54
C PHE A 12 -3.09 -0.60 -26.85
N TRP A 13 -2.00 -0.47 -27.61
CA TRP A 13 -0.64 -0.47 -27.04
C TRP A 13 -0.38 0.72 -26.12
N VAL A 14 -0.83 1.92 -26.50
CA VAL A 14 -0.71 3.11 -25.64
C VAL A 14 -1.50 2.91 -24.34
N THR A 15 -2.72 2.38 -24.43
CA THR A 15 -3.54 2.10 -23.24
C THR A 15 -2.89 1.05 -22.35
N CYS A 16 -2.37 -0.04 -22.92
CA CYS A 16 -1.61 -1.04 -22.18
C CYS A 16 -0.36 -0.45 -21.52
N ALA A 17 0.38 0.40 -22.22
CA ALA A 17 1.58 1.04 -21.67
C ALA A 17 1.24 1.97 -20.49
N VAL A 18 0.16 2.75 -20.59
CA VAL A 18 -0.30 3.62 -19.49
C VAL A 18 -0.72 2.81 -18.26
N VAL A 19 -1.50 1.74 -18.47
CA VAL A 19 -1.93 0.85 -17.37
C VAL A 19 -0.72 0.15 -16.75
N ALA A 20 0.19 -0.37 -17.57
CA ALA A 20 1.42 -1.01 -17.09
C ALA A 20 2.29 -0.04 -16.29
N PHE A 21 2.45 1.20 -16.76
CA PHE A 21 3.21 2.23 -16.05
C PHE A 21 2.60 2.55 -14.68
N ALA A 22 1.28 2.72 -14.59
CA ALA A 22 0.60 2.95 -13.31
C ALA A 22 0.81 1.78 -12.32
N ILE A 23 0.75 0.54 -12.81
CA ILE A 23 1.01 -0.65 -12.00
C ILE A 23 2.47 -0.68 -11.53
N VAL A 24 3.43 -0.41 -12.41
CA VAL A 24 4.86 -0.40 -12.09
C VAL A 24 5.18 0.66 -11.05
N CYS A 25 4.67 1.88 -11.17
CA CYS A 25 4.83 2.93 -10.16
C CYS A 25 4.33 2.46 -8.79
N ARG A 26 3.15 1.83 -8.74
CA ARG A 26 2.59 1.31 -7.49
C ARG A 26 3.40 0.15 -6.91
N LEU A 27 3.90 -0.74 -7.77
CA LEU A 27 4.78 -1.83 -7.35
C LEU A 27 6.14 -1.32 -6.86
N TRP A 28 6.63 -0.20 -7.38
CA TRP A 28 7.91 0.37 -6.97
C TRP A 28 7.90 0.83 -5.51
N VAL A 29 6.77 1.37 -5.06
CA VAL A 29 6.55 1.78 -3.66
C VAL A 29 6.55 0.57 -2.72
N LEU A 30 6.02 -0.57 -3.18
CA LEU A 30 5.99 -1.83 -2.43
C LEU A 30 7.26 -2.67 -2.63
N LEU A 31 8.12 -2.32 -3.59
CA LEU A 31 9.33 -3.03 -3.93
C LEU A 31 10.22 -3.32 -2.71
N PRO A 32 10.48 -2.38 -1.76
CA PRO A 32 11.29 -2.68 -0.58
C PRO A 32 10.71 -3.81 0.29
N LEU A 33 9.38 -3.93 0.37
CA LEU A 33 8.72 -5.02 1.11
C LEU A 33 8.96 -6.40 0.47
N TYR A 34 9.08 -6.43 -0.86
CA TYR A 34 9.27 -7.68 -1.62
C TYR A 34 10.73 -8.00 -1.90
N ALA A 35 11.58 -6.99 -2.07
CA ALA A 35 13.00 -7.13 -2.38
C ALA A 35 13.85 -7.45 -1.15
N ASP A 36 13.50 -6.88 0.02
CA ASP A 36 14.29 -7.05 1.24
C ASP A 36 13.55 -7.89 2.30
N SER A 37 14.10 -9.06 2.58
CA SER A 37 13.53 -9.97 3.59
C SER A 37 13.62 -9.41 5.02
N SER A 38 14.57 -8.52 5.30
CA SER A 38 14.73 -7.86 6.60
C SER A 38 13.67 -6.78 6.82
N VAL A 39 13.37 -5.98 5.79
CA VAL A 39 12.27 -5.00 5.80
C VAL A 39 10.94 -5.71 5.96
N ARG A 40 10.73 -6.83 5.25
CA ARG A 40 9.52 -7.66 5.39
C ARG A 40 9.33 -8.20 6.80
N ALA A 41 10.38 -8.76 7.39
CA ALA A 41 10.32 -9.28 8.76
C ALA A 41 10.07 -8.15 9.78
N SER A 42 10.71 -7.00 9.58
CA SER A 42 10.55 -5.82 10.44
C SER A 42 9.14 -5.25 10.33
N SER A 43 8.58 -5.10 9.13
CA SER A 43 7.19 -4.66 8.94
C SER A 43 6.19 -5.65 9.54
N GLN A 44 6.40 -6.95 9.36
CA GLN A 44 5.48 -7.95 9.90
C GLN A 44 5.48 -7.93 11.44
N THR A 45 6.65 -7.84 12.05
CA THR A 45 6.78 -7.74 13.51
C THR A 45 6.19 -6.44 14.05
N LEU A 46 6.42 -5.30 13.36
CA LEU A 46 5.89 -4.00 13.71
C LEU A 46 4.34 -3.96 13.62
N ILE A 47 3.78 -4.49 12.52
CA ILE A 47 2.33 -4.59 12.32
C ILE A 47 1.72 -5.51 13.37
N LEU A 48 2.31 -6.68 13.64
CA LEU A 48 1.81 -7.60 14.64
C LEU A 48 1.85 -7.00 16.06
N ALA A 49 2.94 -6.32 16.41
CA ALA A 49 3.09 -5.64 17.69
C ALA A 49 2.10 -4.48 17.86
N THR A 50 1.86 -3.71 16.78
CA THR A 50 0.87 -2.63 16.78
C THR A 50 -0.54 -3.19 16.90
N ALA A 51 -0.85 -4.25 16.15
CA ALA A 51 -2.16 -4.90 16.17
C ALA A 51 -2.48 -5.52 17.55
N THR A 52 -1.50 -6.16 18.19
CA THR A 52 -1.69 -6.68 19.55
C THR A 52 -1.79 -5.58 20.60
N ARG A 53 -1.05 -4.47 20.46
CA ARG A 53 -1.14 -3.32 21.37
C ARG A 53 -2.49 -2.59 21.27
N GLU A 54 -3.00 -2.41 20.06
CA GLU A 54 -4.22 -1.62 19.81
C GLU A 54 -5.49 -2.47 19.64
N GLY A 55 -5.36 -3.79 19.65
CA GLY A 55 -6.48 -4.72 19.44
C GLY A 55 -6.99 -4.74 18.01
N TRP A 56 -6.14 -4.40 17.03
CA TRP A 56 -6.53 -4.39 15.62
C TRP A 56 -6.59 -5.80 15.04
N LEU A 57 -7.56 -6.02 14.16
CA LEU A 57 -7.62 -7.21 13.33
C LEU A 57 -6.65 -7.07 12.16
N LEU A 58 -5.74 -8.02 12.01
CA LEU A 58 -4.77 -8.06 10.90
C LEU A 58 -5.45 -8.03 9.52
N SER A 59 -6.65 -8.61 9.40
CA SER A 59 -7.44 -8.60 8.16
C SER A 59 -7.93 -7.21 7.74
N GLY A 60 -8.00 -6.27 8.68
CA GLY A 60 -8.42 -4.89 8.43
C GLY A 60 -7.25 -3.97 8.07
N ILE A 61 -6.01 -4.46 8.11
CA ILE A 61 -4.81 -3.65 7.87
C ILE A 61 -4.40 -3.80 6.41
N THR A 62 -4.36 -2.68 5.69
CA THR A 62 -3.83 -2.60 4.33
C THR A 62 -2.62 -1.70 4.32
N ILE A 63 -1.52 -2.15 3.71
CA ILE A 63 -0.31 -1.33 3.55
C ILE A 63 -0.50 -0.45 2.32
N ASP A 64 -0.38 0.86 2.49
CA ASP A 64 -0.49 1.82 1.39
C ASP A 64 0.89 2.19 0.83
N ASP A 65 1.85 2.47 1.72
CA ASP A 65 3.18 2.95 1.38
C ASP A 65 4.21 2.45 2.42
N ILE A 66 5.43 2.15 1.97
CA ILE A 66 6.57 1.78 2.81
C ILE A 66 7.76 2.62 2.39
N THR A 67 8.26 3.42 3.35
CA THR A 67 9.52 4.15 3.25
C THR A 67 10.51 3.58 4.27
N ASP A 68 11.79 3.94 4.18
CA ASP A 68 12.84 3.47 5.10
C ASP A 68 12.55 3.79 6.59
N ASP A 69 11.86 4.91 6.86
CA ASP A 69 11.62 5.38 8.24
C ASP A 69 10.23 5.04 8.79
N HIS A 70 9.24 4.82 7.93
CA HIS A 70 7.85 4.61 8.33
C HIS A 70 7.06 3.75 7.34
N ILE A 71 6.02 3.11 7.87
CA ILE A 71 5.01 2.38 7.09
C ILE A 71 3.66 3.08 7.23
N ARG A 72 3.03 3.38 6.10
CA ARG A 72 1.66 3.88 6.05
C ARG A 72 0.69 2.72 5.94
N VAL A 73 -0.22 2.63 6.90
CA VAL A 73 -1.25 1.60 6.96
C VAL A 73 -2.64 2.21 7.02
N LEU A 74 -3.54 1.64 6.24
CA LEU A 74 -4.97 1.89 6.28
C LEU A 74 -5.59 0.80 7.16
N TYR A 75 -6.16 1.21 8.29
CA TYR A 75 -6.88 0.31 9.18
C TYR A 75 -8.39 0.50 9.02
N ARG A 76 -9.07 -0.57 8.63
CA ARG A 76 -10.53 -0.67 8.63
C ARG A 76 -10.99 -1.23 9.97
N SER A 77 -11.71 -0.43 10.74
CA SER A 77 -12.34 -0.91 11.96
C SER A 77 -13.65 -1.61 11.61
N TYR A 78 -13.78 -2.89 11.99
CA TYR A 78 -15.01 -3.66 11.81
C TYR A 78 -16.02 -3.28 12.90
N LEU A 79 -16.77 -2.21 12.64
CA LEU A 79 -17.81 -1.72 13.52
C LEU A 79 -19.18 -2.08 12.95
N ARG A 80 -20.21 -2.08 13.79
CA ARG A 80 -21.57 -2.35 13.32
C ARG A 80 -22.10 -1.11 12.59
N GLY A 81 -22.02 -1.09 11.26
CA GLY A 81 -22.47 0.02 10.43
C GLY A 81 -21.57 0.25 9.22
N GLU A 82 -21.28 1.52 8.92
CA GLU A 82 -20.15 1.86 8.04
C GLU A 82 -18.86 1.47 8.74
N ASP A 83 -17.97 0.76 8.04
CA ASP A 83 -16.63 0.45 8.55
C ASP A 83 -15.70 1.62 8.22
N PRO A 84 -15.39 2.52 9.17
CA PRO A 84 -14.51 3.64 8.85
C PRO A 84 -13.10 3.12 8.59
N VAL A 85 -12.49 3.65 7.53
CA VAL A 85 -11.09 3.41 7.19
C VAL A 85 -10.29 4.60 7.73
N THR A 86 -9.29 4.29 8.55
CA THR A 86 -8.42 5.29 9.18
C THR A 86 -6.99 5.10 8.73
N CYS A 87 -6.30 6.18 8.39
CA CYS A 87 -4.93 6.14 7.90
C CYS A 87 -3.97 6.42 9.05
N HIS A 88 -2.96 5.56 9.21
CA HIS A 88 -1.95 5.67 10.25
C HIS A 88 -0.55 5.51 9.67
N ASN A 89 0.37 6.38 10.08
CA ASN A 89 1.80 6.21 9.86
C ASN A 89 2.44 5.57 11.11
N ILE A 90 3.16 4.47 10.93
CA ILE A 90 3.89 3.78 11.99
C ILE A 90 5.38 3.90 11.71
N SER A 91 6.13 4.49 12.64
CA SER A 91 7.59 4.63 12.51
C SER A 91 8.32 3.32 12.82
N PHE A 92 9.28 2.92 11.98
CA PHE A 92 10.12 1.75 12.22
C PHE A 92 11.06 1.92 13.41
N THR A 93 11.53 3.15 13.68
CA THR A 93 12.52 3.43 14.73
C THR A 93 11.91 3.51 16.13
N THR A 94 10.71 4.08 16.23
CA THR A 94 10.05 4.32 17.54
C THR A 94 8.83 3.44 17.77
N GLY A 95 8.27 2.80 16.74
CA GLY A 95 7.01 2.07 16.83
C GLY A 95 5.82 2.96 17.23
N LYS A 96 5.97 4.29 17.13
CA LYS A 96 4.88 5.24 17.38
C LYS A 96 3.96 5.29 16.17
N ARG A 97 2.65 5.33 16.47
CA ARG A 97 1.57 5.57 15.52
C ARG A 97 1.22 7.06 15.50
N THR A 98 1.03 7.61 14.31
CA THR A 98 0.52 8.97 14.07
C THR A 98 -0.59 8.91 13.01
N SER A 99 -1.56 9.82 13.05
CA SER A 99 -2.54 9.92 11.97
C SER A 99 -1.84 10.40 10.70
N CYS A 100 -2.28 9.95 9.52
CA CYS A 100 -1.75 10.48 8.26
C CYS A 100 -2.06 11.97 8.09
N ASP A 101 -3.09 12.49 8.76
CA ASP A 101 -3.50 13.90 8.71
C ASP A 101 -2.67 14.82 9.65
N ASP A 102 -1.83 14.25 10.51
CA ASP A 102 -1.01 14.99 11.48
C ASP A 102 0.39 15.37 10.93
N PHE A 103 0.61 15.25 9.62
CA PHE A 103 1.88 15.53 8.93
C PHE A 103 1.79 16.62 7.87
#